data_AF-A0A559TWQ4-F1
#
_entry.id   AF-A0A559TWQ4-F1
#
_cell.length_a   1.000
_cell.length_b   1.000
_cell.length_c   1.000
_cell.angle_alpha   90.00
_cell.angle_beta   90.00
_cell.angle_gamma   90.00
#
_symmetry.space_group_name_H-M   'P 1'
#
loop_
_entity.id
_entity.type
_entity.pdbx_description
1 polymer ?
#
loop_
_entity_poly.entity_id
_entity_poly.type
_entity_poly.pdbx_seq_one_letter_code
_entity_poly.pdbx_strand_id
1 'polypeptide(L)' 'MDETDPAVAELVSSARDVRAELVTHLLHSDDAHAARLGRAIREIQRGSPGSSPTNPSDAGCVIDPITHDPAW' A
#
# COMPACT_ATOMS: atom_id res chain seq x y z
N MET A 1 6.63 21.35 -7.73
CA MET A 1 6.40 20.34 -6.68
C MET A 1 4.91 20.29 -6.45
N ASP A 2 4.37 19.08 -6.49
CA ASP A 2 2.97 18.65 -6.28
C ASP A 2 1.87 19.32 -7.09
N GLU A 3 1.73 18.88 -8.34
CA GLU A 3 0.40 18.83 -8.96
C GLU A 3 -0.18 17.45 -8.64
N THR A 4 -0.69 17.28 -7.42
CA THR A 4 -1.48 16.10 -7.09
C THR A 4 -2.73 16.14 -7.96
N ASP A 5 -2.92 15.10 -8.77
CA ASP A 5 -4.10 14.94 -9.62
C ASP A 5 -5.37 15.26 -8.79
N PRO A 6 -6.26 16.16 -9.27
CA PRO A 6 -7.46 16.56 -8.53
C PRO A 6 -8.32 15.36 -8.12
N ALA A 7 -8.37 14.30 -8.93
CA ALA A 7 -9.10 13.08 -8.60
C ALA A 7 -8.46 12.33 -7.41
N VAL A 8 -7.14 12.34 -7.31
CA VAL A 8 -6.41 11.74 -6.19
C VAL A 8 -6.63 12.55 -4.92
N ALA A 9 -6.62 13.89 -5.02
CA ALA A 9 -6.91 14.76 -3.89
C ALA A 9 -8.35 14.56 -3.35
N GLU A 10 -9.34 14.44 -4.24
CA GLU A 10 -10.73 14.17 -3.88
C GLU A 10 -10.88 12.79 -3.23
N LEU A 11 -10.22 11.76 -3.75
CA LEU A 11 -10.22 10.41 -3.16
C LEU A 11 -9.64 10.43 -1.74
N VAL A 12 -8.51 11.09 -1.53
CA VAL A 12 -7.88 11.22 -0.21
C VAL A 12 -8.77 11.99 0.75
N SER A 13 -9.42 13.07 0.28
CA SER A 13 -10.40 13.81 1.08
C SER A 13 -11.57 12.91 1.49
N SER A 14 -12.15 12.21 0.53
CA SER A 14 -13.27 11.29 0.76
C SER A 14 -12.91 10.18 1.74
N ALA A 15 -11.69 9.63 1.64
CA ALA A 15 -11.19 8.61 2.56
C ALA A 15 -11.08 9.11 4.02
N ARG A 16 -10.77 10.39 4.23
CA ARG A 16 -10.71 10.98 5.58
C ARG A 16 -12.08 11.05 6.24
N ASP A 17 -13.13 11.23 5.46
CA ASP A 17 -14.52 11.38 5.95
C ASP A 17 -15.25 10.04 6.13
N VAL A 18 -14.61 8.91 5.81
CA VAL A 18 -15.20 7.58 5.99
C VAL A 18 -15.40 7.28 7.48
N ARG A 19 -16.62 6.88 7.83
CA ARG A 19 -17.00 6.48 9.20
C ARG A 19 -16.16 5.31 9.72
N ALA A 20 -15.76 5.38 10.98
CA ALA A 20 -14.91 4.37 11.63
C ALA A 20 -15.52 2.97 11.66
N GLU A 21 -16.85 2.85 11.76
CA GLU A 21 -17.54 1.56 11.74
C GLU A 21 -17.41 0.87 10.38
N LEU A 22 -17.47 1.65 9.29
CA LEU A 22 -17.30 1.12 7.94
C LEU A 22 -15.85 0.69 7.71
N VAL A 23 -14.87 1.47 8.17
CA VAL A 23 -13.46 1.07 8.14
C VAL A 23 -13.24 -0.23 8.92
N THR A 24 -13.85 -0.35 10.10
CA THR A 24 -13.79 -1.56 10.92
C THR A 24 -14.42 -2.75 10.20
N HIS A 25 -15.57 -2.56 9.56
CA HIS A 25 -16.22 -3.61 8.78
C HIS A 25 -15.34 -4.09 7.62
N LEU A 26 -14.75 -3.16 6.86
CA LEU A 26 -13.82 -3.49 5.77
C LEU A 26 -12.63 -4.30 6.27
N LEU A 27 -12.04 -3.92 7.40
CA LEU A 27 -10.87 -4.60 7.99
C LEU A 27 -11.14 -6.06 8.38
N HIS A 28 -12.38 -6.41 8.69
CA HIS A 28 -12.80 -7.76 9.07
C HIS A 28 -13.52 -8.51 7.94
N SER A 29 -13.54 -7.95 6.72
CA SER A 29 -14.10 -8.64 5.57
C SER A 29 -13.23 -9.84 5.20
N ASP A 30 -13.88 -10.96 4.84
CA ASP A 30 -13.21 -12.14 4.27
C ASP A 30 -12.68 -11.86 2.85
N ASP A 31 -13.16 -10.79 2.21
CA ASP A 31 -12.64 -10.31 0.94
C ASP A 31 -11.31 -9.56 1.15
N ALA A 32 -10.23 -10.11 0.56
CA ALA A 32 -8.89 -9.57 0.68
C ALA A 32 -8.75 -8.13 0.13
N HIS A 33 -9.51 -7.77 -0.91
CA HIS A 33 -9.52 -6.42 -1.47
C HIS A 33 -10.22 -5.43 -0.53
N ALA A 34 -11.36 -5.83 0.06
CA ALA A 34 -12.06 -5.03 1.06
C ALA A 34 -11.20 -4.80 2.31
N ALA A 35 -10.54 -5.85 2.81
CA ALA A 35 -9.62 -5.74 3.94
C ALA A 35 -8.43 -4.83 3.63
N ARG A 36 -7.89 -4.89 2.41
CA ARG A 36 -6.80 -4.00 1.95
C ARG A 36 -7.28 -2.54 1.85
N LEU A 37 -8.48 -2.30 1.35
CA LEU A 37 -9.07 -0.96 1.27
C LEU A 37 -9.27 -0.36 2.67
N GLY A 38 -9.80 -1.14 3.61
CA GLY A 38 -9.95 -0.70 5.01
C GLY A 38 -8.62 -0.30 5.65
N ARG A 39 -7.53 -1.04 5.38
CA ARG A 39 -6.19 -0.67 5.84
C ARG A 39 -5.71 0.64 5.22
N ALA A 40 -5.88 0.81 3.91
CA ALA A 40 -5.46 2.02 3.21
C ALA A 40 -6.17 3.27 3.76
N ILE A 41 -7.50 3.21 3.95
CA ILE A 41 -8.29 4.30 4.53
C ILE A 41 -7.81 4.62 5.96
N ARG A 42 -7.57 3.59 6.78
CA ARG A 42 -7.09 3.77 8.16
C ARG A 42 -5.72 4.47 8.20
N GLU A 43 -4.80 4.14 7.30
CA GLU A 43 -3.49 4.79 7.21
C GLU A 43 -3.62 6.26 6.81
N ILE A 44 -4.49 6.58 5.84
CA ILE A 44 -4.80 7.96 5.43
C ILE A 44 -5.35 8.77 6.62
N GLN A 45 -6.27 8.20 7.40
CA GLN A 45 -6.88 8.84 8.57
C GLN A 45 -5.88 9.01 9.73
N ARG A 46 -4.92 8.09 9.90
CA ARG A 46 -3.88 8.19 10.94
C ARG A 46 -2.86 9.30 10.69
N GLY A 47 -2.88 9.94 9.51
CA GLY A 47 -2.04 11.09 9.19
C GLY A 47 -0.56 10.76 9.08
N SER A 48 -0.18 9.50 8.91
CA SER A 48 1.22 9.12 8.70
C SER A 48 1.55 9.19 7.20
N PRO A 49 2.47 10.06 6.76
CA PRO A 49 2.97 10.04 5.38
C PRO A 49 3.92 8.87 5.11
N GLY A 50 4.08 7.94 6.07
CA GLY A 50 5.01 6.82 5.95
C GLY A 50 4.30 5.50 6.16
N SER A 51 3.99 4.82 5.06
CA SER A 51 4.11 3.37 4.87
C SER A 51 3.67 3.06 3.44
N SER A 52 4.62 3.09 2.51
CA SER A 52 4.46 2.47 1.19
C SER A 52 3.80 1.11 1.35
N PRO A 53 2.89 0.69 0.44
CA PRO A 53 2.36 -0.66 0.50
C PRO A 53 3.55 -1.61 0.42
N THR A 54 3.78 -2.38 1.48
CA THR A 54 4.70 -3.52 1.44
C THR A 54 4.20 -4.44 0.34
N ASN A 55 4.80 -4.35 -0.85
CA ASN A 55 4.75 -5.38 -1.87
C ASN A 55 5.19 -6.69 -1.20
N PRO A 56 4.38 -7.76 -1.18
CA PRO A 56 4.88 -9.08 -0.84
C PRO A 56 5.59 -9.74 -2.03
N SER A 57 6.17 -8.95 -2.96
CA SER A 57 6.69 -9.46 -4.23
C SER A 57 7.74 -8.53 -4.84
N ASP A 58 8.88 -8.33 -4.16
CA ASP A 58 10.15 -8.06 -4.87
C ASP A 58 11.39 -8.24 -3.99
N ALA A 59 11.64 -9.46 -3.53
CA ALA A 59 12.99 -9.88 -3.11
C ALA A 59 13.47 -11.07 -3.94
N GLY A 60 13.03 -11.10 -5.20
CA GLY A 60 13.43 -12.04 -6.22
C GLY A 60 14.13 -11.33 -7.37
N CYS A 61 15.15 -10.52 -7.09
CA CYS A 61 16.13 -10.13 -8.10
C CYS A 61 17.40 -9.54 -7.46
N VAL A 62 18.28 -10.42 -6.98
CA VAL A 62 19.73 -10.17 -7.07
C VAL A 62 20.27 -11.28 -7.95
N ILE A 63 20.17 -11.09 -9.26
CA ILE A 63 21.09 -11.76 -10.17
C ILE A 63 22.44 -11.12 -9.89
N ASP A 64 23.32 -11.86 -9.25
CA ASP A 64 24.75 -11.54 -9.18
C ASP A 64 25.42 -12.19 -10.40
N PRO A 65 25.85 -11.45 -11.44
CA PRO A 65 26.66 -12.02 -12.50
C PRO A 65 28.13 -11.84 -12.13
N ILE A 66 28.60 -12.56 -11.11
CA ILE A 66 30.03 -12.75 -10.87
C ILE A 66 30.38 -14.20 -11.15
N THR A 67 30.86 -14.38 -12.39
CA THR A 67 31.91 -15.30 -12.81
C THR A 67 32.56 -16.09 -11.67
N HIS A 68 32.19 -17.36 -11.56
CA HIS A 68 33.10 -18.38 -11.04
C HIS A 68 33.24 -19.46 -12.09
N ASP A 69 34.32 -19.34 -12.86
CA ASP A 69 35.02 -20.45 -13.51
C ASP A 69 35.84 -21.15 -12.41
N PRO A 70 35.54 -22.40 -12.02
CA PRO A 70 36.51 -23.24 -11.38
C PRO A 70 37.14 -24.13 -12.45
N ALA A 71 38.30 -23.69 -12.93
CA ALA A 71 39.23 -24.54 -13.65
C ALA A 71 39.58 -25.76 -12.77
N TRP A 72 39.05 -26.93 -13.13
CA TRP A 72 39.63 -28.25 -12.91
C TRP A 72 38.87 -29.32 -13.72
#